data_AF-X0XCB7-F1
#
_entry.id   AF-X0XCB7-F1
#
_cell.length_a   1.000
_cell.length_b   1.000
_cell.length_c   1.000
_cell.angle_alpha   90.00
_cell.angle_beta   90.00
_cell.angle_gamma   90.00
#
_symmetry.space_group_name_H-M   'P 1'
#
loop_
_entity.id
_entity.type
_entity.pdbx_description
1 polymer ?
#
loop_
_entity_poly.entity_id
_entity_poly.type
_entity_poly.pdbx_seq_one_letter_code
_entity_poly.pdbx_strand_id
1 'polypeptide(L)'
;MMQQLARNIKRVAMVPTVGFLVLCLFLAYWQVIRAPALRADSNNSRAQARLKSIEPGELRDRHGKLLLGAERGARGFKRTYPEGRYVCHLTGYDRKTGIQPRIRAALLGIGRYEKPWAELLEGPRRGNDVALTVDLAAQQLATRLMRRRRGAVIALDARTGAILTMVSAPAYDPEQILKSNWDYELFTEDPEAPELNRALQ
;
A
#
# COMPACT_ATOMS: atom_id res chain seq x y z
N MET A 1 41.19 -10.49 53.03
CA MET A 1 41.32 -11.44 51.90
C MET A 1 39.97 -11.87 51.31
N MET A 2 39.06 -12.49 52.09
CA MET A 2 37.74 -12.97 51.62
C MET A 2 36.85 -11.90 50.96
N GLN A 3 36.82 -10.66 51.48
CA GLN A 3 36.01 -9.58 50.89
C GLN A 3 36.54 -9.03 49.55
N GLN A 4 37.85 -9.15 49.29
CA GLN A 4 38.43 -8.77 48.01
C GLN A 4 38.11 -9.84 46.95
N LEU A 5 38.15 -11.11 47.34
CA LEU A 5 37.78 -12.24 46.47
C LEU A 5 36.31 -12.15 46.02
N ALA A 6 35.37 -11.93 46.96
CA ALA A 6 33.95 -11.77 46.63
C ALA A 6 33.67 -10.56 45.72
N ARG A 7 34.42 -9.47 45.88
CA ARG A 7 34.30 -8.26 45.04
C ARG A 7 34.81 -8.49 43.62
N ASN A 8 35.90 -9.25 43.48
CA ASN A 8 36.47 -9.61 42.19
C ASN A 8 35.57 -10.60 41.44
N ILE A 9 35.01 -11.60 42.14
CA ILE A 9 34.03 -12.53 41.55
C ILE A 9 32.80 -11.78 41.05
N LYS A 10 32.24 -10.83 41.81
CA LYS A 10 31.12 -10.00 41.36
C LYS A 10 31.45 -9.16 40.12
N ARG A 11 32.66 -8.60 40.03
CA ARG A 11 33.12 -7.84 38.85
C ARG A 11 33.27 -8.72 37.62
N VAL A 12 33.82 -9.93 37.77
CA VAL A 12 33.95 -10.89 36.66
C VAL A 12 32.59 -11.39 36.20
N ALA A 13 31.66 -11.67 37.12
CA ALA A 13 30.29 -12.09 36.77
C ALA A 13 29.44 -10.97 36.15
N MET A 14 29.71 -9.70 36.48
CA MET A 14 28.97 -8.55 35.94
C MET A 14 29.18 -8.39 34.43
N VAL A 15 30.39 -8.65 33.92
CA VAL A 15 30.71 -8.50 32.49
C VAL A 15 29.81 -9.36 31.58
N PRO A 16 29.69 -10.69 31.77
CA PRO A 16 28.82 -11.54 30.95
C PRO A 16 27.33 -11.23 31.18
N THR A 17 26.91 -10.84 32.40
CA THR A 17 25.51 -10.46 32.64
C THR A 17 25.13 -9.18 31.89
N VAL A 18 25.99 -8.16 31.90
CA VAL A 18 25.78 -6.94 31.12
C VAL A 18 25.81 -7.25 29.62
N GLY A 19 26.75 -8.07 29.16
CA GLY A 19 26.80 -8.52 27.77
C GLY A 19 25.53 -9.26 27.34
N PHE A 20 25.00 -10.13 28.19
CA PHE A 20 23.74 -10.83 27.95
C PHE A 20 22.55 -9.87 27.90
N LEU A 21 22.47 -8.90 28.82
CA LEU A 21 21.42 -7.87 28.80
C LEU A 21 21.48 -7.03 27.51
N VAL A 22 22.68 -6.63 27.08
CA VAL A 22 22.86 -5.91 25.82
C VAL A 22 22.42 -6.76 24.63
N LEU A 23 22.75 -8.05 24.62
CA LEU A 23 22.30 -8.98 23.57
C LEU A 23 20.77 -9.14 23.57
N CYS A 24 20.14 -9.27 24.74
CA CYS A 24 18.68 -9.33 24.87
C CYS A 24 18.02 -8.04 24.35
N LEU A 25 18.55 -6.87 24.68
CA LEU A 25 18.05 -5.58 24.18
C LEU A 25 18.23 -5.47 22.65
N PHE A 26 19.36 -5.92 22.12
CA PHE A 26 19.62 -5.94 20.69
C PHE A 26 18.64 -6.87 19.95
N LEU A 27 18.38 -8.06 20.48
CA LEU A 27 17.39 -8.99 19.93
C LEU A 27 15.98 -8.41 20.04
N ALA A 28 15.62 -7.81 21.18
CA ALA A 28 14.33 -7.16 21.37
C ALA A 28 14.11 -6.02 20.36
N TYR A 29 15.15 -5.22 20.08
CA TYR A 29 15.10 -4.19 19.05
C TYR A 29 14.75 -4.78 17.68
N TRP A 30 15.44 -5.84 17.26
CA TRP A 30 15.18 -6.48 15.97
C TRP A 30 13.84 -7.20 15.89
N GLN A 31 13.41 -7.85 16.97
CA GLN A 31 12.19 -8.67 17.01
C GLN A 31 10.91 -7.87 17.26
N VAL A 32 10.99 -6.73 17.97
CA VAL A 32 9.82 -5.93 18.34
C VAL A 32 9.76 -4.64 17.53
N ILE A 33 10.86 -3.87 17.49
CA ILE A 33 10.87 -2.52 16.87
C ILE A 33 11.07 -2.61 15.35
N ARG A 34 12.04 -3.41 14.89
CA ARG A 34 12.38 -3.53 13.46
C ARG A 34 11.57 -4.58 12.69
N ALA A 35 10.95 -5.53 13.40
CA ALA A 35 10.23 -6.64 12.77
C ALA A 35 9.07 -6.22 11.85
N PRO A 36 8.25 -5.19 12.13
CA PRO A 36 7.17 -4.77 11.23
C PRO A 36 7.69 -4.34 9.86
N ALA A 37 8.84 -3.65 9.82
CA ALA A 37 9.46 -3.22 8.56
C ALA A 37 9.98 -4.41 7.75
N LEU A 38 10.58 -5.41 8.40
CA LEU A 38 11.11 -6.62 7.74
C LEU A 38 10.00 -7.54 7.19
N ARG A 39 8.85 -7.59 7.86
CA ARG A 39 7.67 -8.34 7.38
C ARG A 39 6.98 -7.66 6.21
N ALA A 40 7.06 -6.33 6.12
CA ALA A 40 6.44 -5.55 5.05
C ALA A 40 7.21 -5.60 3.71
N ASP A 41 8.46 -6.07 3.74
CA ASP A 41 9.35 -6.17 2.58
C ASP A 41 8.77 -7.08 1.48
N SER A 42 8.84 -6.62 0.23
CA SER A 42 8.41 -7.37 -0.94
C SER A 42 9.24 -8.64 -1.20
N ASN A 43 10.48 -8.71 -0.73
CA ASN A 43 11.35 -9.86 -1.02
C ASN A 43 11.09 -11.07 -0.11
N ASN A 44 10.23 -10.96 0.90
CA ASN A 44 9.95 -12.04 1.85
C ASN A 44 8.77 -12.92 1.39
N SER A 45 9.08 -14.09 0.82
CA SER A 45 8.08 -15.05 0.29
C SER A 45 7.09 -15.56 1.35
N ARG A 46 7.54 -15.77 2.59
CA ARG A 46 6.68 -16.21 3.71
C ARG A 46 5.70 -15.12 4.12
N ALA A 47 6.18 -13.88 4.21
CA ALA A 47 5.31 -12.75 4.50
C ALA A 47 4.29 -12.56 3.38
N GLN A 48 4.71 -12.64 2.11
CA GLN A 48 3.82 -12.54 0.95
C GLN A 48 2.69 -13.58 0.96
N ALA A 49 2.95 -14.82 1.37
CA ALA A 49 1.92 -15.85 1.49
C ALA A 49 0.84 -15.45 2.51
N ARG A 50 1.23 -14.91 3.66
CA ARG A 50 0.30 -14.39 4.68
C ARG A 50 -0.48 -13.18 4.19
N LEU A 51 0.12 -12.31 3.39
CA LEU A 51 -0.57 -11.13 2.84
C LEU A 51 -1.70 -11.49 1.87
N LYS A 52 -1.64 -12.65 1.22
CA LYS A 52 -2.69 -13.10 0.29
C LYS A 52 -4.01 -13.45 0.99
N SER A 53 -3.95 -13.80 2.28
CA SER A 53 -5.15 -14.11 3.08
C SER A 53 -5.70 -12.88 3.82
N ILE A 54 -5.00 -11.76 3.82
CA ILE A 54 -5.48 -10.50 4.41
C ILE A 54 -6.45 -9.85 3.43
N GLU A 55 -7.64 -9.51 3.91
CA GLU A 55 -8.61 -8.73 3.14
C GLU A 55 -8.04 -7.31 2.97
N PRO A 56 -7.78 -6.85 1.73
CA PRO A 56 -7.29 -5.50 1.53
C PRO A 56 -8.38 -4.48 1.85
N GLY A 57 -7.98 -3.35 2.43
CA GLY A 57 -8.86 -2.20 2.58
C GLY A 57 -9.24 -1.58 1.24
N GLU A 58 -10.18 -0.65 1.33
CA GLU A 58 -10.79 0.05 0.20
C GLU A 58 -10.14 1.41 -0.03
N LEU A 59 -10.07 1.84 -1.28
CA LEU A 59 -9.71 3.21 -1.64
C LEU A 59 -10.99 3.98 -1.93
N ARG A 60 -11.16 5.11 -1.26
CA ARG A 60 -12.35 5.95 -1.38
C ARG A 60 -11.97 7.37 -1.80
N ASP A 61 -12.90 8.04 -2.45
CA ASP A 61 -12.80 9.47 -2.72
C ASP A 61 -13.05 10.30 -1.44
N ARG A 62 -12.95 11.63 -1.55
CA ARG A 62 -13.15 12.55 -0.42
C ARG A 62 -14.54 12.53 0.20
N HIS A 63 -15.55 12.03 -0.53
CA HIS A 63 -16.94 11.91 -0.10
C HIS A 63 -17.30 10.46 0.26
N GLY A 64 -16.32 9.55 0.31
CA GLY A 64 -16.50 8.15 0.68
C GLY A 64 -16.88 7.21 -0.47
N LYS A 65 -16.95 7.68 -1.71
CA LYS A 65 -17.29 6.84 -2.87
C LYS A 65 -16.15 5.88 -3.20
N LEU A 66 -16.49 4.61 -3.48
CA LEU A 66 -15.51 3.55 -3.72
C LEU A 66 -14.78 3.74 -5.06
N LEU A 67 -13.46 3.75 -5.03
CA LEU A 67 -12.58 3.86 -6.20
C LEU A 67 -11.85 2.55 -6.50
N LEU A 68 -11.38 1.85 -5.46
CA LEU A 68 -10.73 0.54 -5.55
C LEU A 68 -11.21 -0.34 -4.40
N GLY A 69 -11.84 -1.46 -4.75
CA GLY A 69 -12.32 -2.45 -3.79
C GLY A 69 -11.57 -3.77 -3.84
N ALA A 70 -12.04 -4.73 -3.07
CA ALA A 70 -11.64 -6.12 -3.15
C ALA A 70 -12.83 -7.04 -2.92
N GLU A 71 -12.96 -8.07 -3.74
CA GLU A 71 -13.96 -9.13 -3.60
C GLU A 71 -13.27 -10.46 -3.30
N ARG A 72 -13.93 -11.31 -2.52
CA ARG A 72 -13.43 -12.62 -2.16
C ARG A 72 -13.62 -13.60 -3.33
N GLY A 73 -12.52 -14.03 -3.93
CA GLY A 73 -12.49 -15.07 -4.96
C GLY A 73 -11.97 -16.42 -4.46
N ALA A 74 -11.91 -17.41 -5.35
CA ALA A 74 -11.51 -18.78 -5.03
C ALA A 74 -10.05 -18.94 -4.56
N ARG A 75 -9.15 -18.04 -4.98
CA ARG A 75 -7.70 -18.07 -4.65
C ARG A 75 -7.26 -16.88 -3.81
N GLY A 76 -8.18 -16.21 -3.13
CA GLY A 76 -7.94 -15.00 -2.33
C GLY A 76 -8.74 -13.80 -2.85
N PHE A 77 -8.28 -12.59 -2.54
CA PHE A 77 -9.00 -11.37 -2.87
C PHE A 77 -8.65 -10.83 -4.27
N LYS A 78 -9.67 -10.62 -5.10
CA LYS A 78 -9.57 -9.99 -6.43
C LYS A 78 -9.93 -8.51 -6.32
N ARG A 79 -9.16 -7.62 -6.96
CA ARG A 79 -9.46 -6.18 -6.99
C ARG A 79 -10.66 -5.87 -7.88
N THR A 80 -11.46 -4.89 -7.47
CA THR A 80 -12.60 -4.36 -8.24
C THR A 80 -12.45 -2.86 -8.46
N TYR A 81 -12.88 -2.37 -9.62
CA TYR A 81 -12.69 -0.99 -10.04
C TYR A 81 -14.03 -0.38 -10.52
N PRO A 82 -14.97 -0.05 -9.60
CA PRO A 82 -16.32 0.39 -9.97
C PRO A 82 -16.36 1.54 -10.96
N GLU A 83 -15.40 2.46 -10.87
CA GLU A 83 -15.28 3.66 -11.70
C GLU A 83 -13.95 3.69 -12.47
N GLY A 84 -13.41 2.49 -12.75
CA GLY A 84 -12.03 2.27 -13.21
C GLY A 84 -11.61 3.14 -14.38
N ARG A 85 -12.49 3.38 -15.36
CA ARG A 85 -12.18 4.23 -16.53
C ARG A 85 -11.81 5.67 -16.17
N TYR A 86 -12.39 6.23 -15.11
CA TYR A 86 -12.18 7.63 -14.70
C TYR A 86 -10.98 7.79 -13.75
N VAL A 87 -10.61 6.71 -13.06
CA VAL A 87 -9.54 6.72 -12.05
C VAL A 87 -8.37 5.80 -12.39
N CYS A 88 -8.31 5.26 -13.61
CA CYS A 88 -7.31 4.27 -14.02
C CYS A 88 -5.86 4.73 -13.77
N HIS A 89 -5.50 5.96 -14.13
CA HIS A 89 -4.16 6.51 -13.86
C HIS A 89 -3.89 6.85 -12.40
N LEU A 90 -4.93 6.98 -11.58
CA LEU A 90 -4.83 7.16 -10.13
C LEU A 90 -4.63 5.81 -9.44
N THR A 91 -5.56 4.87 -9.66
CA THR A 91 -5.55 3.56 -9.01
C THR A 91 -4.46 2.66 -9.57
N GLY A 92 -4.12 2.80 -10.84
CA GLY A 92 -3.45 1.74 -11.59
C GLY A 92 -4.37 0.54 -11.81
N TYR A 93 -3.82 -0.49 -12.45
CA TYR A 93 -4.51 -1.75 -12.71
C TYR A 93 -3.94 -2.93 -11.91
N ASP A 94 -2.68 -2.83 -11.47
CA ASP A 94 -2.02 -3.81 -10.62
C ASP A 94 -1.46 -3.15 -9.36
N ARG A 95 -1.07 -3.98 -8.39
CA ARG A 95 -0.40 -3.62 -7.15
C ARG A 95 0.95 -2.91 -7.36
N LYS A 96 1.45 -2.90 -8.59
CA LYS A 96 2.72 -2.26 -9.00
C LYS A 96 2.52 -0.92 -9.72
N THR A 97 1.30 -0.58 -10.15
CA THR A 97 1.03 0.62 -10.95
C THR A 97 0.15 1.63 -10.22
N GLY A 98 0.15 2.87 -10.69
CA GLY A 98 -0.58 3.97 -10.07
C GLY A 98 -0.18 4.22 -8.61
N ILE A 99 -1.15 4.52 -7.76
CA ILE A 99 -0.92 4.80 -6.33
C ILE A 99 -0.78 3.52 -5.49
N GLN A 100 -1.28 2.37 -5.96
CA GLN A 100 -1.31 1.11 -5.22
C GLN A 100 0.02 0.71 -4.54
N PRO A 101 1.20 0.76 -5.19
CA PRO A 101 2.45 0.40 -4.52
C PRO A 101 2.78 1.33 -3.35
N ARG A 102 2.42 2.62 -3.44
CA ARG A 102 2.69 3.63 -2.39
C ARG A 102 1.79 3.45 -1.18
N ILE A 103 0.53 3.06 -1.40
CA ILE A 103 -0.46 2.87 -0.34
C ILE A 103 -0.63 1.41 0.09
N ARG A 104 0.13 0.47 -0.50
CA ARG A 104 0.05 -0.98 -0.20
C ARG A 104 0.15 -1.28 1.29
N ALA A 105 1.07 -0.62 1.99
CA ALA A 105 1.24 -0.82 3.42
C ALA A 105 0.00 -0.40 4.23
N ALA A 106 -0.67 0.67 3.82
CA ALA A 106 -1.91 1.14 4.45
C ALA A 106 -3.06 0.19 4.11
N LEU A 107 -3.25 -0.13 2.82
CA LEU A 107 -4.31 -1.01 2.32
C LEU A 107 -4.23 -2.44 2.89
N LEU A 108 -3.05 -2.92 3.30
CA LEU A 108 -2.90 -4.24 3.91
C LEU A 108 -2.72 -4.17 5.44
N GLY A 109 -2.65 -2.97 6.03
CA GLY A 109 -2.41 -2.80 7.46
C GLY A 109 -1.08 -3.41 7.92
N ILE A 110 0.00 -3.14 7.17
CA ILE A 110 1.34 -3.69 7.43
C ILE A 110 2.40 -2.59 7.58
N GLY A 111 3.56 -2.96 8.13
CA GLY A 111 4.65 -2.02 8.38
C GLY A 111 4.25 -0.99 9.43
N ARG A 112 4.24 0.30 9.07
CA ARG A 112 3.81 1.39 9.96
C ARG A 112 2.34 1.28 10.39
N TYR A 113 1.51 0.64 9.57
CA TYR A 113 0.08 0.50 9.80
C TYR A 113 -0.29 -0.85 10.44
N GLU A 114 0.72 -1.63 10.85
CA GLU A 114 0.50 -2.88 11.55
C GLU A 114 -0.06 -2.62 12.94
N LYS A 115 -1.20 -3.26 13.24
CA LYS A 115 -1.74 -3.33 14.60
C LYS A 115 -1.31 -4.68 15.20
N PRO A 116 -0.32 -4.71 16.12
CA PRO A 116 0.27 -5.96 16.61
C PRO A 116 -0.75 -6.88 17.28
N TRP A 117 -1.71 -6.28 17.98
CA TRP A 117 -2.68 -7.01 18.81
C TRP A 117 -4.05 -7.19 18.14
N ALA A 118 -4.30 -6.56 16.98
CA ALA A 118 -5.61 -6.61 16.33
C ALA A 118 -6.00 -8.04 15.93
N GLU A 119 -5.05 -8.88 15.54
CA GLU A 119 -5.36 -10.27 15.18
C GLU A 119 -5.81 -11.11 16.39
N LEU A 120 -5.28 -10.80 17.58
CA LEU A 120 -5.64 -11.48 18.82
C LEU A 120 -6.97 -10.98 19.38
N LEU A 121 -7.29 -9.70 19.21
CA LEU A 121 -8.44 -9.02 19.81
C LEU A 121 -9.66 -8.93 18.89
N GLU A 122 -9.45 -8.75 17.59
CA GLU A 122 -10.46 -8.40 16.58
C GLU A 122 -10.68 -9.52 15.54
N GLY A 123 -9.86 -10.60 15.58
CA GLY A 123 -9.97 -11.73 14.66
C GLY A 123 -9.21 -11.53 13.34
N PRO A 124 -9.66 -12.10 12.21
CA PRO A 124 -8.90 -12.11 10.96
C PRO A 124 -8.57 -10.69 10.49
N ARG A 125 -7.29 -10.45 10.17
CA ARG A 125 -6.78 -9.14 9.76
C ARG A 125 -7.44 -8.65 8.46
N ARG A 126 -8.15 -7.53 8.55
CA ARG A 126 -8.54 -6.66 7.42
C ARG A 126 -7.58 -5.48 7.36
N GLY A 127 -7.25 -5.04 6.15
CA GLY A 127 -6.44 -3.86 5.92
C GLY A 127 -7.19 -2.56 6.23
N ASN A 128 -6.51 -1.42 6.07
CA ASN A 128 -7.11 -0.12 6.36
C ASN A 128 -7.68 0.51 5.08
N ASP A 129 -8.81 1.18 5.22
CA ASP A 129 -9.36 2.01 4.16
C ASP A 129 -8.54 3.30 4.00
N VAL A 130 -8.37 3.74 2.76
CA VAL A 130 -7.61 4.93 2.40
C VAL A 130 -8.56 5.91 1.73
N ALA A 131 -8.71 7.10 2.31
CA ALA A 131 -9.45 8.20 1.71
C ALA A 131 -8.49 9.10 0.92
N LEU A 132 -8.83 9.38 -0.34
CA LEU A 132 -8.13 10.34 -1.18
C LEU A 132 -8.77 11.73 -1.09
N THR A 133 -8.01 12.75 -1.49
CA THR A 133 -8.51 14.12 -1.66
C THR A 133 -9.28 14.32 -2.95
N VAL A 134 -9.17 13.37 -3.88
CA VAL A 134 -9.81 13.42 -5.20
C VAL A 134 -11.33 13.41 -5.02
N ASP A 135 -11.99 14.22 -5.84
CA ASP A 135 -13.43 14.25 -5.98
C ASP A 135 -13.82 13.49 -7.25
N LEU A 136 -14.56 12.40 -7.10
CA LEU A 136 -14.90 11.55 -8.24
C LEU A 136 -15.81 12.27 -9.25
N ALA A 137 -16.67 13.17 -8.82
CA ALA A 137 -17.53 13.93 -9.75
C ALA A 137 -16.70 14.90 -10.60
N ALA A 138 -15.73 15.59 -9.97
CA ALA A 138 -14.78 16.44 -10.70
C ALA A 138 -13.94 15.62 -11.68
N GLN A 139 -13.49 14.43 -11.26
CA GLN A 139 -12.72 13.52 -12.09
C GLN A 139 -13.50 13.07 -13.33
N GLN A 140 -14.75 12.62 -13.15
CA GLN A 140 -15.64 12.24 -14.25
C GLN A 140 -15.92 13.40 -15.21
N LEU A 141 -16.08 14.62 -14.69
CA LEU A 141 -16.24 15.81 -15.53
C LEU A 141 -14.98 16.07 -16.36
N ALA A 142 -13.80 16.11 -15.74
CA ALA A 142 -12.53 16.35 -16.42
C ALA A 142 -12.24 15.27 -17.48
N THR A 143 -12.49 13.99 -17.20
CA THR A 143 -12.34 12.91 -18.20
C THR A 143 -13.30 13.09 -19.38
N ARG A 144 -14.55 13.52 -19.13
CA ARG A 144 -15.51 13.80 -20.22
C ARG A 144 -15.06 14.96 -21.10
N LEU A 145 -14.53 16.03 -20.50
CA LEU A 145 -13.98 17.18 -21.24
C LEU A 145 -12.74 16.82 -22.06
N MET A 146 -11.96 15.84 -21.61
CA MET A 146 -10.77 15.34 -22.29
C MET A 146 -11.07 14.22 -23.30
N ARG A 147 -12.33 13.85 -23.56
CA ARG A 147 -12.67 12.87 -24.60
C ARG A 147 -12.10 13.31 -25.95
N ARG A 148 -11.43 12.38 -26.64
CA ARG A 148 -10.77 12.59 -27.95
C ARG A 148 -9.66 13.65 -27.92
N ARG A 149 -9.12 13.97 -26.74
CA ARG A 149 -7.96 14.83 -26.58
C ARG A 149 -6.85 14.02 -25.92
N ARG A 150 -5.60 14.30 -26.32
CA ARG A 150 -4.40 13.77 -25.67
C ARG A 150 -3.86 14.83 -24.73
N GLY A 151 -3.59 14.48 -23.48
CA GLY A 151 -3.05 15.41 -22.49
C GLY A 151 -3.43 15.07 -21.05
N ALA A 152 -3.31 16.03 -20.15
CA ALA A 152 -3.66 15.87 -18.74
C ALA A 152 -4.36 17.10 -18.18
N VAL A 153 -5.14 16.91 -17.12
CA VAL A 153 -5.79 17.97 -16.35
C VAL A 153 -5.57 17.70 -14.86
N ILE A 154 -5.07 18.71 -14.15
CA ILE A 154 -4.91 18.67 -12.69
C ILE A 154 -5.66 19.88 -12.12
N ALA A 155 -6.45 19.66 -11.08
CA ALA A 155 -6.95 20.74 -10.24
C ALA A 155 -6.67 20.41 -8.77
N LEU A 156 -6.25 21.44 -8.03
CA LEU A 156 -5.92 21.34 -6.61
C LEU A 156 -6.52 22.52 -5.84
N ASP A 157 -6.77 22.34 -4.55
CA ASP A 157 -7.07 23.44 -3.65
C ASP A 157 -5.77 24.15 -3.27
N ALA A 158 -5.61 25.40 -3.68
CA ALA A 158 -4.39 26.18 -3.47
C ALA A 158 -4.07 26.45 -1.98
N ARG A 159 -5.06 26.38 -1.09
CA ARG A 159 -4.87 26.64 0.34
C ARG A 159 -4.37 25.42 1.09
N THR A 160 -4.81 24.22 0.69
CA THR A 160 -4.51 22.96 1.39
C THR A 160 -3.51 22.09 0.63
N GLY A 161 -3.28 22.35 -0.65
CA GLY A 161 -2.50 21.48 -1.54
C GLY A 161 -3.23 20.19 -1.94
N ALA A 162 -4.50 20.03 -1.57
CA ALA A 162 -5.28 18.84 -1.87
C ALA A 162 -5.55 18.72 -3.37
N ILE A 163 -5.17 17.59 -3.99
CA ILE A 163 -5.46 17.31 -5.40
C ILE A 163 -6.93 16.87 -5.50
N LEU A 164 -7.73 17.65 -6.23
CA LEU A 164 -9.16 17.42 -6.42
C LEU A 164 -9.44 16.56 -7.66
N THR A 165 -8.65 16.72 -8.72
CA THR A 165 -8.72 15.92 -9.94
C THR A 165 -7.33 15.80 -10.56
N MET A 166 -7.02 14.62 -11.11
CA MET A 166 -5.81 14.35 -11.88
C MET A 166 -6.16 13.35 -12.98
N VAL A 167 -6.50 13.85 -14.17
CA VAL A 167 -6.88 13.05 -15.33
C VAL A 167 -5.73 13.02 -16.32
N SER A 168 -5.45 11.84 -16.89
CA SER A 168 -4.65 11.67 -18.10
C SER A 168 -5.56 11.13 -19.21
N ALA A 169 -5.34 11.57 -20.44
CA ALA A 169 -6.09 11.16 -21.61
C ALA A 169 -5.15 10.78 -22.78
N PRO A 170 -5.43 9.68 -23.50
CA PRO A 170 -6.57 8.77 -23.29
C PRO A 170 -6.46 7.88 -22.04
N ALA A 171 -7.61 7.38 -21.62
CA ALA A 171 -7.79 6.51 -20.46
C ALA A 171 -8.08 5.07 -20.87
N TYR A 172 -7.68 4.12 -20.03
CA TYR A 172 -7.95 2.69 -20.18
C TYR A 172 -8.91 2.18 -19.10
N ASP A 173 -9.35 0.93 -19.24
CA ASP A 173 -10.20 0.25 -18.27
C ASP A 173 -9.40 -0.84 -17.53
N PRO A 174 -9.07 -0.66 -16.24
CA PRO A 174 -8.38 -1.66 -15.44
C PRO A 174 -9.10 -3.01 -15.40
N GLU A 175 -10.44 -3.04 -15.44
CA GLU A 175 -11.18 -4.28 -15.37
C GLU A 175 -10.99 -5.16 -16.61
N GLN A 176 -10.77 -4.54 -17.77
CA GLN A 176 -10.46 -5.27 -19.01
C GLN A 176 -9.13 -6.02 -18.88
N ILE A 177 -8.13 -5.39 -18.26
CA ILE A 177 -6.82 -6.00 -17.97
C ILE A 177 -6.95 -7.19 -17.03
N LEU A 178 -7.77 -7.03 -15.99
CA LEU A 178 -8.03 -8.12 -15.05
C LEU A 178 -8.78 -9.29 -15.69
N LYS A 179 -9.63 -9.02 -16.70
CA LYS A 179 -10.37 -10.05 -17.45
C LYS A 179 -9.51 -10.73 -18.50
N SER A 180 -8.59 -10.01 -19.13
CA SER A 180 -7.64 -10.54 -20.12
C SER A 180 -6.48 -11.32 -19.50
N ASN A 181 -6.51 -11.54 -18.17
CA ASN A 181 -5.43 -12.20 -17.44
C ASN A 181 -4.07 -11.49 -17.60
N TRP A 182 -4.09 -10.16 -17.45
CA TRP A 182 -2.91 -9.30 -17.54
C TRP A 182 -2.28 -9.23 -18.92
N ASP A 183 -3.11 -9.33 -19.96
CA ASP A 183 -2.67 -9.03 -21.32
C ASP A 183 -2.36 -7.53 -21.45
N TYR A 184 -1.07 -7.22 -21.56
CA TYR A 184 -0.55 -5.85 -21.69
C TYR A 184 -0.42 -5.41 -23.15
N GLU A 185 -0.61 -6.31 -24.11
CA GLU A 185 -0.56 -5.98 -25.55
C GLU A 185 -1.69 -5.01 -25.89
N LEU A 186 -2.79 -5.04 -25.13
CA LEU A 186 -3.92 -4.09 -25.17
C LEU A 186 -3.52 -2.61 -25.08
N PHE A 187 -2.36 -2.28 -24.50
CA PHE A 187 -1.89 -0.88 -24.38
C PHE A 187 -0.51 -0.65 -24.99
N THR A 188 0.31 -1.70 -25.04
CA THR A 188 1.69 -1.61 -25.52
C THR A 188 1.74 -1.30 -27.01
N GLU A 189 0.79 -1.81 -27.79
CA GLU A 189 0.70 -1.58 -29.24
C GLU A 189 -0.13 -0.34 -29.61
N ASP A 190 -0.84 0.27 -28.66
CA ASP A 190 -1.67 1.43 -28.93
C ASP A 190 -0.79 2.69 -29.13
N PRO A 191 -0.78 3.31 -30.33
CA PRO A 191 0.00 4.52 -30.59
C PRO A 191 -0.48 5.73 -29.79
N GLU A 192 -1.64 5.66 -29.15
CA GLU A 192 -2.11 6.66 -28.20
C GLU A 192 -1.48 6.51 -26.80
N ALA A 193 -0.74 5.44 -26.50
CA ALA A 193 -0.12 5.18 -25.20
C ALA A 193 -1.06 5.48 -24.00
N PRO A 194 -2.19 4.76 -23.87
CA PRO A 194 -3.21 5.05 -22.87
C PRO A 194 -2.75 4.75 -21.43
N GLU A 195 -1.78 3.86 -21.22
CA GLU A 195 -1.24 3.56 -19.88
C GLU A 195 -0.53 4.77 -19.24
N LEU A 196 -0.02 5.67 -20.09
CA LEU A 196 0.80 6.80 -19.71
C LEU A 196 0.05 7.79 -18.82
N ASN A 197 0.58 8.04 -17.62
CA ASN A 197 0.08 9.12 -16.78
C ASN A 197 0.77 10.44 -17.16
N ARG A 198 0.17 11.15 -18.13
CA ARG A 198 0.65 12.43 -18.64
C ARG A 198 0.61 13.58 -17.62
N ALA A 199 -0.05 13.39 -16.47
CA ALA A 199 -0.05 14.37 -15.39
C ALA A 199 1.26 14.37 -14.58
N LEU A 200 2.10 13.32 -14.74
CA LEU A 200 3.33 13.11 -13.96
C LEU A 200 4.61 13.06 -14.81
N GLN A 201 4.51 13.29 -16.12
CA GLN A 201 5.64 13.33 -17.05
C GLN A 201 6.05 14.75 -17.38
#